data_AF-A0A537IQ88-F1
#
_entry.id   AF-A0A537IQ88-F1
#
_cell.length_a   1.000
_cell.length_b   1.000
_cell.length_c   1.000
_cell.angle_alpha   90.00
_cell.angle_beta   90.00
_cell.angle_gamma   90.00
#
_symmetry.space_group_name_H-M   'P 1'
#
loop_
_entity.id
_entity.type
_entity.pdbx_description
1 polymer ?
#
loop_
_entity_poly.entity_id
_entity_poly.type
_entity_poly.pdbx_seq_one_letter_code
_entity_poly.pdbx_strand_id
1 'polypeptide(L)'
;MDIKQMLASLPEIQIEELQYLQEIVRDMTENQQQQFYMLYQNKRKQQQHLMLMTLAGFFGVAGIQRLVVGDIGLGIVYLLTIGFCGIGTIVDLVNLKRMTLDFNKKQAFESAHMAKMIG
;
A
#
# COMPACT_ATOMS: atom_id res chain seq x y z
N MET A 1 -2.68 -23.21 -16.75
CA MET A 1 -2.86 -22.82 -15.33
C MET A 1 -3.85 -21.68 -15.34
N ASP A 2 -4.97 -21.77 -14.63
CA ASP A 2 -6.02 -20.74 -14.68
C ASP A 2 -5.50 -19.45 -14.01
N ILE A 3 -5.54 -18.31 -14.71
CA ILE A 3 -5.07 -17.03 -14.16
C ILE A 3 -5.82 -16.65 -12.89
N LYS A 4 -7.08 -17.10 -12.70
CA LYS A 4 -7.80 -16.88 -11.44
C LYS A 4 -7.10 -17.52 -10.25
N GLN A 5 -6.52 -18.71 -10.44
CA GLN A 5 -5.75 -19.38 -9.39
C GLN A 5 -4.42 -18.68 -9.14
N MET A 6 -3.78 -18.14 -10.19
CA MET A 6 -2.56 -17.36 -10.04
C MET A 6 -2.81 -16.05 -9.30
N LEU A 7 -3.89 -15.33 -9.60
CA LEU A 7 -4.24 -14.10 -8.90
C LEU A 7 -4.66 -14.37 -7.44
N ALA A 8 -5.37 -15.48 -7.19
CA ALA A 8 -5.78 -15.87 -5.84
C ALA A 8 -4.61 -16.32 -4.94
N SER A 9 -3.45 -16.67 -5.51
CA SER A 9 -2.25 -17.01 -4.73
C SER A 9 -1.50 -15.77 -4.24
N LEU A 10 -1.86 -14.56 -4.69
CA LEU A 10 -1.22 -13.32 -4.25
C LEU A 10 -1.51 -13.07 -2.75
N PRO A 11 -0.49 -12.85 -1.92
CA PRO A 11 -0.67 -12.68 -0.48
C PRO A 11 -1.39 -11.35 -0.17
N GLU A 12 -2.35 -11.35 0.75
CA GLU A 12 -3.10 -10.15 1.17
C GLU A 12 -3.87 -9.42 0.06
N ILE A 13 -4.31 -10.12 -0.99
CA ILE A 13 -5.08 -9.49 -2.07
C ILE A 13 -6.45 -9.02 -1.57
N GLN A 14 -6.80 -7.76 -1.83
CA GLN A 14 -8.12 -7.22 -1.52
C GLN A 14 -9.14 -7.70 -2.58
N ILE A 15 -10.41 -7.87 -2.21
CA ILE A 15 -11.45 -8.35 -3.13
C ILE A 15 -11.62 -7.39 -4.31
N GLU A 16 -11.59 -6.09 -4.03
CA GLU A 16 -11.71 -5.02 -5.01
C GLU A 16 -10.51 -4.98 -5.97
N GLU A 17 -9.31 -5.31 -5.46
CA GLU A 17 -8.10 -5.46 -6.27
C GLU A 17 -8.23 -6.68 -7.19
N LEU A 18 -8.68 -7.82 -6.66
CA LEU A 18 -8.88 -9.05 -7.43
C LEU A 18 -9.90 -8.86 -8.57
N GLN A 19 -11.02 -8.18 -8.30
CA GLN A 19 -12.04 -7.87 -9.31
C GLN A 19 -11.45 -7.00 -10.44
N TYR A 20 -10.70 -5.97 -10.08
CA TYR A 20 -10.05 -5.09 -11.05
C TYR A 20 -9.02 -5.83 -11.92
N LEU A 21 -8.21 -6.70 -11.31
CA LEU A 21 -7.24 -7.51 -12.04
C LEU A 21 -7.92 -8.45 -13.03
N GLN A 22 -9.02 -9.11 -12.62
CA GLN A 22 -9.80 -9.99 -13.49
C GLN A 22 -10.37 -9.24 -14.70
N GLU A 23 -10.81 -7.99 -14.52
CA GLU A 23 -11.32 -7.16 -15.61
C GLU A 23 -10.21 -6.81 -16.62
N ILE A 24 -9.03 -6.41 -16.13
CA ILE A 24 -7.90 -6.02 -16.99
C ILE A 24 -7.35 -7.19 -17.83
N VAL A 25 -7.26 -8.39 -17.23
CA VAL A 25 -6.66 -9.56 -17.89
C VAL A 25 -7.66 -10.34 -18.76
N ARG A 26 -8.95 -9.98 -18.72
CA ARG A 26 -10.03 -10.66 -19.44
C ARG A 26 -9.78 -10.76 -20.94
N ASP A 27 -9.27 -9.68 -21.54
CA ASP A 27 -9.05 -9.58 -22.99
C ASP A 27 -7.59 -9.88 -23.40
N MET A 28 -6.81 -10.51 -22.52
CA MET A 28 -5.41 -10.90 -22.79
C MET A 28 -5.30 -12.37 -23.19
N THR A 29 -4.30 -12.70 -24.01
CA THR A 29 -3.94 -14.10 -24.31
C THR A 29 -3.25 -14.78 -23.11
N GLU A 30 -3.21 -16.11 -23.07
CA GLU A 30 -2.54 -16.85 -21.98
C GLU A 30 -1.08 -16.42 -21.77
N ASN A 31 -0.35 -16.12 -22.85
CA ASN A 31 1.03 -15.63 -22.78
C ASN A 31 1.12 -14.23 -22.16
N GLN A 32 0.24 -13.31 -22.59
CA GLN A 32 0.16 -11.95 -22.02
C GLN A 32 -0.24 -11.98 -20.55
N GLN A 33 -1.15 -12.89 -20.18
CA GLN A 33 -1.60 -13.13 -18.82
C GLN A 33 -0.46 -13.58 -17.89
N GLN A 34 0.40 -14.50 -18.36
CA GLN A 34 1.57 -14.94 -17.60
C GLN A 34 2.61 -13.82 -17.43
N GLN A 35 2.88 -13.07 -18.50
CA GLN A 35 3.80 -11.92 -18.44
C GLN A 35 3.27 -10.83 -17.49
N PHE A 36 1.97 -10.54 -17.57
CA PHE A 36 1.30 -9.62 -16.67
C PHE A 36 1.50 -10.04 -15.21
N TYR A 37 1.23 -11.30 -14.88
CA TYR A 37 1.37 -11.82 -13.52
C TYR A 37 2.81 -11.63 -12.99
N MET A 38 3.83 -11.95 -13.81
CA MET A 38 5.23 -11.79 -13.43
C MET A 38 5.63 -10.33 -13.20
N LEU A 39 5.13 -9.40 -14.00
CA LEU A 39 5.39 -7.97 -13.84
C LEU A 39 4.65 -7.39 -12.64
N TYR A 40 3.40 -7.79 -12.46
CA TYR A 40 2.52 -7.28 -11.42
C TYR A 40 2.95 -7.73 -10.02
N GLN A 41 3.24 -9.03 -9.82
CA GLN A 41 3.62 -9.58 -8.51
C GLN A 41 4.81 -8.83 -7.89
N ASN A 42 5.76 -8.37 -8.73
CA ASN A 42 6.98 -7.70 -8.30
C ASN A 42 6.76 -6.21 -7.98
N LYS A 43 5.78 -5.57 -8.64
CA LYS A 43 5.48 -4.14 -8.47
C LYS A 43 4.44 -3.86 -7.38
N ARG A 44 3.62 -4.86 -7.03
CA ARG A 44 2.57 -4.78 -6.01
C ARG A 44 3.15 -4.49 -4.63
N LYS A 45 2.43 -3.71 -3.83
CA LYS A 45 2.77 -3.44 -2.42
C LYS A 45 1.80 -4.16 -1.49
N GLN A 46 2.35 -4.70 -0.40
CA GLN A 46 1.59 -5.35 0.67
C GLN A 46 1.31 -4.34 1.78
N GLN A 47 0.08 -4.40 2.31
CA GLN A 47 -0.42 -3.43 3.28
C GLN A 47 0.29 -3.55 4.63
N GLN A 48 0.62 -4.78 5.07
CA GLN A 48 1.29 -5.01 6.36
C GLN A 48 2.66 -4.33 6.47
N HIS A 49 3.44 -4.30 5.39
CA HIS A 49 4.74 -3.62 5.40
C HIS A 49 4.60 -2.11 5.53
N LEU A 50 3.58 -1.53 4.91
CA LEU A 50 3.26 -0.10 5.02
C LEU A 50 2.81 0.24 6.44
N MET A 51 1.95 -0.58 7.05
CA MET A 51 1.55 -0.44 8.46
C MET A 51 2.75 -0.45 9.40
N LEU A 52 3.68 -1.40 9.21
CA LEU A 52 4.87 -1.54 10.04
C LEU A 52 5.78 -0.31 9.91
N MET A 53 5.95 0.24 8.70
CA MET A 53 6.70 1.47 8.48
C MET A 53 6.04 2.69 9.13
N THR A 54 4.72 2.84 9.00
CA THR A 54 3.97 3.93 9.66
C THR A 54 4.06 3.82 11.19
N LEU A 55 3.95 2.62 11.75
CA LEU A 55 4.11 2.37 13.18
C LEU A 55 5.55 2.58 13.67
N ALA A 56 6.57 2.18 12.89
CA ALA A 56 7.97 2.44 13.24
C ALA A 56 8.31 3.94 13.20
N GLY A 57 7.76 4.69 12.23
CA GLY A 57 7.88 6.15 12.15
C GLY A 57 7.24 6.87 13.34
N PHE A 58 6.14 6.33 13.87
CA PHE A 58 5.45 6.84 15.06
C PHE A 58 6.31 6.71 16.34
N PHE A 59 7.10 5.64 16.49
CA PHE A 59 7.98 5.44 17.66
C PHE A 59 9.37 6.10 17.51
N GLY A 60 9.86 6.34 16.29
CA GLY A 60 11.24 6.78 16.03
C GLY A 60 11.53 8.28 16.25
N VAL A 61 10.53 9.16 16.25
CA VAL A 61 10.76 10.63 16.22
C VAL A 61 10.16 11.38 17.42
N ALA A 62 9.27 10.77 18.21
CA ALA A 62 8.47 11.51 19.18
C ALA A 62 9.05 11.65 20.61
N GLY A 63 9.95 10.78 21.08
CA GLY A 63 10.19 10.65 22.53
C GLY A 63 11.50 11.22 23.10
N ILE A 64 12.61 11.17 22.36
CA ILE A 64 13.93 11.16 23.02
C ILE A 64 14.47 12.56 23.35
N GLN A 65 14.07 13.60 22.61
CA GLN A 65 14.70 14.92 22.74
C GLN A 65 13.96 15.89 23.68
N ARG A 66 12.70 15.61 24.06
CA ARG A 66 11.83 16.57 24.80
C ARG A 66 11.46 16.19 26.23
N LEU A 67 11.79 14.98 26.68
CA LEU A 67 11.73 14.58 28.10
C LEU A 67 12.76 15.30 28.99
N VAL A 68 13.68 16.07 28.39
CA VAL A 68 14.79 16.73 29.10
C VAL A 68 14.43 18.15 29.60
N VAL A 69 13.37 18.83 29.10
CA VAL A 69 13.29 20.31 29.24
C VAL A 69 12.11 20.88 30.05
N GLY A 70 11.08 20.11 30.43
CA GLY A 70 10.18 20.50 31.53
C GLY A 70 9.40 21.84 31.44
N ASP A 71 8.97 22.28 30.25
CA ASP A 71 8.25 23.57 30.05
C ASP A 71 6.78 23.41 29.60
N ILE A 72 5.86 24.13 30.26
CA ILE A 72 4.39 24.13 29.98
C ILE A 72 4.06 24.62 28.55
N GLY A 73 4.81 25.58 28.01
CA GLY A 73 4.65 26.06 26.63
C GLY A 73 4.94 24.99 25.56
N LEU A 74 5.78 24.02 25.91
CA LEU A 74 6.13 22.89 25.06
C LEU A 74 4.97 21.89 24.98
N GLY A 75 4.10 21.83 26.00
CA GLY A 75 2.87 21.03 26.02
C GLY A 75 1.82 21.43 24.98
N ILE A 76 1.70 22.72 24.63
CA ILE A 76 0.77 23.18 23.59
C ILE A 76 1.32 22.87 22.19
N VAL A 77 2.62 23.07 21.97
CA VAL A 77 3.30 22.63 20.75
C VAL A 77 3.23 21.11 20.62
N TYR A 78 3.26 20.37 21.73
CA TYR A 78 3.10 18.91 21.77
C TYR A 78 1.65 18.47 21.50
N LEU A 79 0.62 19.17 21.99
CA LEU A 79 -0.76 18.93 21.55
C LEU A 79 -0.96 19.19 20.05
N LEU A 80 -0.26 20.16 19.48
CA LEU A 80 -0.27 20.42 18.04
C LEU A 80 0.62 19.44 17.22
N THR A 81 1.70 18.90 17.79
CA THR A 81 2.58 17.94 17.09
C THR A 81 2.21 16.47 17.34
N ILE A 82 1.80 16.08 18.54
CA ILE A 82 1.24 14.76 18.91
C ILE A 82 -0.23 14.64 18.56
N GLY A 83 -1.03 15.71 18.68
CA GLY A 83 -2.41 15.70 18.23
C GLY A 83 -2.49 15.53 16.72
N PHE A 84 -1.62 16.19 15.96
CA PHE A 84 -1.56 16.05 14.49
C PHE A 84 -0.81 14.79 14.04
N CYS A 85 0.22 14.31 14.76
CA CYS A 85 0.89 13.05 14.45
C CYS A 85 0.03 11.84 14.84
N GLY A 86 -0.66 11.87 15.98
CA GLY A 86 -1.62 10.84 16.40
C GLY A 86 -2.86 10.80 15.52
N ILE A 87 -3.51 11.94 15.27
CA ILE A 87 -4.66 12.01 14.35
C ILE A 87 -4.21 11.70 12.92
N GLY A 88 -3.05 12.21 12.48
CA GLY A 88 -2.46 11.93 11.17
C GLY A 88 -2.16 10.44 10.98
N THR A 89 -1.60 9.75 11.97
CA THR A 89 -1.37 8.30 11.92
C THR A 89 -2.69 7.52 11.96
N ILE A 90 -3.70 7.96 12.72
CA ILE A 90 -5.02 7.32 12.71
C ILE A 90 -5.70 7.49 11.34
N VAL A 91 -5.66 8.69 10.77
CA VAL A 91 -6.20 9.00 9.44
C VAL A 91 -5.43 8.22 8.36
N ASP A 92 -4.11 8.12 8.47
CA ASP A 92 -3.27 7.31 7.57
C ASP A 92 -3.62 5.83 7.69
N LEU A 93 -3.76 5.27 8.90
CA LEU A 93 -4.18 3.88 9.13
C LEU A 93 -5.56 3.57 8.56
N VAL A 94 -6.52 4.50 8.67
CA VAL A 94 -7.85 4.35 8.08
C VAL A 94 -7.80 4.44 6.55
N ASN A 95 -6.95 5.30 6.00
CA ASN A 95 -6.80 5.48 4.55
C ASN A 95 -5.81 4.51 3.89
N LEU A 96 -5.01 3.77 4.66
CA LEU A 96 -3.93 2.92 4.18
C LEU A 96 -4.42 1.85 3.21
N LYS A 97 -5.60 1.27 3.49
CA LYS A 97 -6.27 0.30 2.63
C LYS A 97 -6.55 0.89 1.25
N ARG A 98 -7.13 2.10 1.21
CA ARG A 98 -7.45 2.82 -0.03
C ARG A 98 -6.19 3.21 -0.78
N MET A 99 -5.20 3.77 -0.09
CA MET A 99 -3.91 4.15 -0.69
C MET A 99 -3.18 2.95 -1.31
N THR A 100 -3.16 1.82 -0.62
CA THR A 100 -2.53 0.59 -1.12
C THR A 100 -3.27 0.07 -2.34
N LEU A 101 -4.61 0.07 -2.31
CA LEU A 101 -5.45 -0.35 -3.42
C LEU A 101 -5.28 0.55 -4.64
N ASP A 102 -5.28 1.88 -4.48
CA ASP A 102 -5.11 2.83 -5.58
C ASP A 102 -3.71 2.70 -6.21
N PHE A 103 -2.68 2.52 -5.38
CA PHE A 103 -1.33 2.24 -5.85
C PHE A 103 -1.28 0.92 -6.64
N ASN A 104 -1.84 -0.16 -6.09
CA ASN A 104 -1.84 -1.47 -6.74
C ASN A 104 -2.63 -1.47 -8.05
N LYS A 105 -3.74 -0.71 -8.13
CA LYS A 105 -4.50 -0.51 -9.39
C LYS A 105 -3.65 0.20 -10.44
N LYS A 106 -2.92 1.25 -10.06
CA LYS A 106 -2.01 1.94 -10.98
C LYS A 106 -0.92 1.01 -11.50
N GLN A 107 -0.29 0.23 -10.62
CA GLN A 107 0.73 -0.73 -11.03
C GLN A 107 0.16 -1.85 -11.89
N ALA A 108 -1.07 -2.30 -11.64
CA ALA A 108 -1.76 -3.25 -12.49
C ALA A 108 -1.99 -2.70 -13.90
N PHE A 109 -2.46 -1.46 -14.01
CA PHE A 109 -2.63 -0.81 -15.31
C PHE A 109 -1.32 -0.72 -16.09
N GLU A 110 -0.24 -0.27 -15.45
CA GLU A 110 1.09 -0.19 -16.06
C GLU A 110 1.60 -1.58 -16.50
N SER A 111 1.50 -2.58 -15.62
CA SER A 111 1.92 -3.95 -15.91
C SER A 111 1.13 -4.58 -17.05
N ALA A 112 -0.17 -4.31 -17.13
CA ALA A 112 -1.05 -4.76 -18.21
C ALA A 112 -0.66 -4.14 -19.55
N HIS A 113 -0.37 -2.84 -19.55
CA HIS A 113 0.04 -2.14 -20.75
C HIS A 113 1.39 -2.65 -21.27
N MET A 114 2.33 -2.94 -20.37
CA MET A 114 3.62 -3.55 -20.74
C MET A 114 3.46 -4.98 -21.27
N ALA A 115 2.66 -5.81 -20.60
CA ALA A 115 2.42 -7.20 -21.02
C ALA A 115 1.81 -7.27 -22.43
N LYS A 116 0.85 -6.39 -22.75
CA LYS A 116 0.25 -6.29 -24.09
C LYS A 116 1.21 -5.79 -25.17
N MET A 117 2.30 -5.12 -24.81
CA MET A 117 3.31 -4.68 -25.78
C MET A 117 4.40 -5.71 -26.03
N ILE A 118 4.64 -6.62 -25.06
CA ILE A 118 5.73 -7.61 -25.11
C ILE A 118 5.23 -8.95 -25.68
N GLY A 119 3.97 -9.32 -25.44
CA GLY A 119 3.34 -10.55 -25.93
C GLY A 119 2.30 -10.30 -27.01
#